data_AF-A0A815DHR1-F1
#
_entry.id   AF-A0A815DHR1-F1
#
_cell.length_a   1.000
_cell.length_b   1.000
_cell.length_c   1.000
_cell.angle_alpha   90.00
_cell.angle_beta   90.00
_cell.angle_gamma   90.00
#
_symmetry.space_group_name_H-M   'P 1'
#
loop_
_entity.id
_entity.type
_entity.pdbx_description
1 polymer ?
#
loop_
_entity_poly.entity_id
_entity_poly.type
_entity_poly.pdbx_seq_one_letter_code
_entity_poly.pdbx_strand_id
1 'polypeptide(L)'
;MWKEIDWSNQSSWPLWLRAGLHMTGNNSVPYRVHLYQRIDPQSRPPYNWPYCRNVKQEAGIYLQFIYDYYYDLPEKILFIHGDPFTHSPHPIEAALCIRDDVHYASVNSFWIQDRPWIVWRRDPISQISLLYHCASRLLKLLGYDAELQLNPTKINPKDTNLISTYCCAQFYVTKQRIHHYTYEQWSKLYHVSQEPYCTAEHVPEKTGIPEEKRFGVAFEHLWHVILGLHSTNMQPSINGTNTDRCHLFRLSCAGSPC
;
A
#
# COMPACT_ATOMS: atom_id res chain seq x y z
N MET A 1 -19.85 0.04 -4.59
CA MET A 1 -20.72 1.02 -3.90
C MET A 1 -20.01 1.44 -2.64
N TRP A 2 -19.71 2.72 -2.51
CA TRP A 2 -19.05 3.28 -1.33
C TRP A 2 -20.06 3.33 -0.19
N LYS A 3 -19.62 3.05 1.03
CA LYS A 3 -20.41 3.38 2.21
C LYS A 3 -19.66 4.46 2.95
N GLU A 4 -20.23 5.65 2.99
CA GLU A 4 -19.69 6.68 3.86
C GLU A 4 -19.86 6.23 5.32
N ILE A 5 -18.85 6.50 6.14
CA ILE A 5 -18.98 6.26 7.58
C ILE A 5 -20.00 7.28 8.10
N ASP A 6 -20.98 6.79 8.85
CA ASP A 6 -21.94 7.67 9.52
C ASP A 6 -21.22 8.42 10.65
N TRP A 7 -20.79 9.64 10.34
CA TRP A 7 -20.11 10.52 11.27
C TRP A 7 -20.95 10.92 12.49
N SER A 8 -22.28 10.80 12.40
CA SER A 8 -23.17 11.06 13.53
C SER A 8 -23.26 9.88 14.51
N ASN A 9 -22.90 8.67 14.06
CA ASN A 9 -22.96 7.45 14.85
C ASN A 9 -21.59 6.80 15.03
N GLN A 10 -20.83 7.29 16.02
CA GLN A 10 -19.50 6.78 16.36
C GLN A 10 -19.48 5.27 16.65
N SER A 11 -20.56 4.69 17.18
CA SER A 11 -20.63 3.25 17.47
C SER A 11 -20.56 2.38 16.21
N SER A 12 -20.87 2.95 15.05
CA SER A 12 -20.78 2.27 13.74
C SER A 12 -19.36 2.25 13.17
N TRP A 13 -18.42 3.00 13.77
CA TRP A 13 -17.07 3.16 13.24
C TRP A 13 -16.19 1.93 13.54
N PRO A 14 -15.33 1.53 12.59
CA PRO A 14 -14.30 0.52 12.86
C PRO A 14 -13.44 0.88 14.08
N LEU A 15 -12.99 -0.13 14.83
CA LEU A 15 -12.21 0.07 16.05
C LEU A 15 -10.96 0.92 15.83
N TRP A 16 -10.24 0.67 14.72
CA TRP A 16 -9.03 1.41 14.38
C TRP A 16 -9.27 2.91 14.21
N LEU A 17 -10.42 3.29 13.66
CA LEU A 17 -10.79 4.69 13.47
C LEU A 17 -11.12 5.36 14.80
N ARG A 18 -11.88 4.66 15.67
CA ARG A 18 -12.24 5.16 17.00
C ARG A 18 -11.01 5.33 17.90
N ALA A 19 -10.12 4.35 17.89
CA ALA A 19 -8.90 4.38 18.70
C ALA A 19 -7.96 5.49 18.23
N GLY A 20 -7.66 5.55 16.93
CA GLY A 20 -6.65 6.46 16.40
C GLY A 20 -7.04 7.94 16.37
N LEU A 21 -8.33 8.26 16.44
CA LEU A 21 -8.80 9.65 16.56
C LEU A 21 -8.81 10.17 18.01
N HIS A 22 -8.35 9.38 19.00
CA HIS A 22 -8.22 9.76 20.42
C HIS A 22 -9.30 10.74 20.89
N MET A 23 -10.57 10.33 20.80
CA MET A 23 -11.72 11.19 21.12
C MET A 23 -11.91 11.43 22.63
N THR A 24 -10.86 11.85 23.32
CA THR A 24 -10.89 12.38 24.69
C THR A 24 -10.84 13.91 24.63
N GLY A 25 -11.83 14.55 24.02
CA GLY A 25 -11.95 16.01 24.02
C GLY A 25 -12.87 16.58 22.94
N ASN A 26 -13.56 17.67 23.26
CA ASN A 26 -14.53 18.39 22.39
C ASN A 26 -13.92 19.06 21.14
N ASN A 27 -12.64 18.88 20.86
CA ASN A 27 -11.96 19.48 19.71
C ASN A 27 -11.82 18.46 18.58
N SER A 28 -12.94 18.00 18.02
CA SER A 28 -12.92 17.20 16.79
C SER A 28 -12.57 18.09 15.60
N VAL A 29 -11.38 17.91 15.03
CA VAL A 29 -11.07 18.42 13.69
C VAL A 29 -11.97 17.66 12.71
N PRO A 30 -12.67 18.33 11.77
CA PRO A 30 -13.56 17.66 10.84
C PRO A 30 -12.74 16.91 9.79
N TYR A 31 -12.49 15.62 10.03
CA TYR A 31 -11.99 14.71 9.01
C TYR A 31 -13.16 14.19 8.17
N ARG A 32 -12.93 14.01 6.87
CA ARG A 32 -13.82 13.22 6.01
C ARG A 32 -13.13 11.90 5.71
N VAL A 33 -13.80 10.81 6.05
CA VAL A 33 -13.31 9.43 5.96
C VAL A 33 -14.32 8.70 5.11
N HIS A 34 -13.82 8.16 4.01
CA HIS A 34 -14.59 7.34 3.10
C HIS A 34 -14.14 5.90 3.30
N LEU A 35 -15.07 5.00 3.60
CA LEU A 35 -14.77 3.58 3.60
C LEU A 35 -14.89 3.07 2.17
N TYR A 36 -13.74 2.78 1.56
CA TYR A 36 -13.70 2.06 0.30
C TYR A 36 -13.41 0.59 0.52
N GLN A 37 -14.43 -0.24 0.32
CA GLN A 37 -14.30 -1.66 0.50
C GLN A 37 -15.15 -2.42 -0.51
N ARG A 38 -14.62 -3.57 -0.94
CA ARG A 38 -15.37 -4.52 -1.76
C ARG A 38 -16.50 -5.11 -0.95
N ILE A 39 -17.64 -5.26 -1.62
CA ILE A 39 -18.82 -5.89 -1.04
C ILE A 39 -18.73 -7.40 -1.27
N ASP A 40 -18.95 -8.20 -0.23
CA ASP A 40 -19.14 -9.64 -0.35
C ASP A 40 -20.64 -9.94 -0.39
N PRO A 41 -21.20 -10.24 -1.58
CA PRO A 41 -22.62 -10.58 -1.70
C PRO A 41 -22.98 -11.88 -0.97
N GLN A 42 -22.01 -12.65 -0.48
CA GLN A 42 -22.19 -13.90 0.25
C GLN A 42 -21.78 -13.81 1.74
N SER A 43 -21.52 -12.62 2.28
CA SER A 43 -21.19 -12.43 3.70
C SER A 43 -22.24 -13.08 4.60
N ARG A 44 -21.80 -13.88 5.59
CA ARG A 44 -22.65 -14.60 6.55
C ARG A 44 -22.37 -14.11 8.00
N PRO A 45 -23.31 -14.30 8.93
CA PRO A 45 -23.10 -14.03 10.36
C PRO A 45 -21.81 -14.69 10.92
N PRO A 46 -21.16 -14.13 11.96
CA PRO A 46 -21.67 -13.15 12.92
C PRO A 46 -21.43 -11.68 12.57
N TYR A 47 -20.67 -11.40 11.50
CA TYR A 47 -20.17 -10.03 11.28
C TYR A 47 -21.21 -9.07 10.70
N ASN A 48 -22.35 -9.54 10.16
CA ASN A 48 -23.43 -8.73 9.55
C ASN A 48 -22.91 -7.54 8.71
N TRP A 49 -21.72 -7.67 8.14
CA TRP A 49 -21.04 -6.63 7.40
C TRP A 49 -20.89 -7.12 5.97
N PRO A 50 -21.45 -6.42 4.98
CA PRO A 50 -21.50 -6.89 3.61
C PRO A 50 -20.14 -6.76 2.91
N TYR A 51 -19.01 -6.86 3.60
CA TYR A 51 -17.69 -6.55 3.06
C TYR A 51 -16.83 -7.79 2.89
N CYS A 52 -16.10 -7.87 1.77
CA CYS A 52 -15.09 -8.90 1.56
C CYS A 52 -13.97 -8.75 2.60
N ARG A 53 -13.46 -9.87 3.08
CA ARG A 53 -12.16 -9.92 3.76
C ARG A 53 -11.10 -9.49 2.75
N ASN A 54 -10.69 -8.24 2.82
CA ASN A 54 -9.70 -7.64 1.94
C ASN A 54 -8.31 -8.06 2.46
N VAL A 55 -7.92 -9.29 2.13
CA VAL A 55 -6.62 -9.88 2.46
C VAL A 55 -5.93 -10.15 1.13
N LYS A 56 -4.77 -9.52 0.92
CA LYS A 56 -3.88 -9.69 -0.25
C LYS A 56 -4.50 -9.17 -1.56
N GLN A 57 -5.40 -8.19 -1.47
CA GLN A 57 -6.09 -7.54 -2.58
C GLN A 57 -6.24 -6.02 -2.37
N GLU A 58 -5.58 -5.49 -1.33
CA GLU A 58 -5.74 -4.13 -0.82
C GLU A 58 -5.25 -3.12 -1.86
N ALA A 59 -4.11 -3.40 -2.49
CA ALA A 59 -3.57 -2.53 -3.52
C ALA A 59 -4.50 -2.38 -4.74
N GLY A 60 -5.25 -3.43 -5.10
CA GLY A 60 -6.25 -3.36 -6.18
C GLY A 60 -7.39 -2.40 -5.83
N ILE A 61 -7.85 -2.40 -4.58
CA ILE A 61 -8.88 -1.45 -4.10
C ILE A 61 -8.36 -0.02 -4.12
N TYR A 62 -7.09 0.20 -3.77
CA TYR A 62 -6.52 1.56 -3.80
C TYR A 62 -6.34 2.08 -5.22
N LEU A 63 -5.89 1.23 -6.15
CA LEU A 63 -5.84 1.58 -7.57
C LEU A 63 -7.23 1.90 -8.12
N GLN A 64 -8.23 1.10 -7.74
CA GLN A 64 -9.61 1.36 -8.11
C GLN A 64 -10.09 2.70 -7.54
N PHE A 65 -9.78 3.04 -6.28
CA PHE A 65 -10.09 4.35 -5.69
C PHE A 65 -9.51 5.48 -6.53
N ILE A 66 -8.23 5.39 -6.86
CA ILE A 66 -7.52 6.42 -7.63
C ILE A 66 -8.11 6.53 -9.03
N TYR A 67 -8.41 5.40 -9.67
CA TYR A 67 -9.01 5.35 -11.00
C TYR A 67 -10.42 5.97 -11.01
N ASP A 68 -11.29 5.59 -10.08
CA ASP A 68 -12.69 6.04 -10.03
C ASP A 68 -12.80 7.54 -9.67
N TYR A 69 -11.88 8.04 -8.85
CA TYR A 69 -11.94 9.40 -8.31
C TYR A 69 -10.82 10.33 -8.70
N TYR A 70 -10.03 9.99 -9.72
CA TYR A 70 -8.84 10.74 -10.10
C TYR A 70 -9.06 12.27 -10.13
N TYR A 71 -10.19 12.75 -10.67
CA TYR A 71 -10.50 14.18 -10.75
C TYR A 71 -11.03 14.79 -9.44
N ASP A 72 -11.67 13.99 -8.59
CA ASP A 72 -12.35 14.39 -7.36
C ASP A 72 -11.63 13.92 -6.07
N LEU A 73 -10.33 13.59 -6.18
CA LEU A 73 -9.52 13.18 -5.04
C LEU A 73 -9.51 14.27 -3.93
N PRO A 74 -9.56 13.88 -2.65
CA PRO A 74 -9.35 14.81 -1.54
C PRO A 74 -7.86 15.15 -1.42
N GLU A 75 -7.56 16.32 -0.84
CA GLU A 75 -6.19 16.87 -0.75
C GLU A 75 -5.19 15.93 -0.07
N LYS A 76 -5.62 15.26 1.01
CA LYS A 76 -4.82 14.33 1.81
C LYS A 76 -5.59 13.02 1.95
N ILE A 77 -4.93 11.90 1.65
CA ILE A 77 -5.53 10.56 1.64
C ILE A 77 -4.67 9.65 2.51
N LEU A 78 -5.33 8.84 3.34
CA LEU A 78 -4.69 7.79 4.12
C LEU A 78 -5.28 6.44 3.69
N PHE A 79 -4.46 5.61 3.06
CA PHE A 79 -4.81 4.25 2.70
C PHE A 79 -4.45 3.31 3.84
N ILE A 80 -5.44 2.55 4.32
CA ILE A 80 -5.34 1.70 5.53
C ILE A 80 -5.70 0.26 5.18
N HIS A 81 -4.90 -0.67 5.70
CA HIS A 81 -5.10 -2.10 5.51
C HIS A 81 -6.32 -2.61 6.28
N GLY A 82 -6.87 -3.76 5.90
CA GLY A 82 -8.05 -4.35 6.57
C GLY A 82 -7.82 -4.76 8.03
N ASP A 83 -6.57 -5.05 8.38
CA ASP A 83 -6.10 -5.32 9.76
C ASP A 83 -4.94 -4.38 10.12
N PRO A 84 -5.24 -3.11 10.41
CA PRO A 84 -4.20 -2.10 10.39
C PRO A 84 -3.26 -2.15 11.59
N PHE A 85 -3.74 -2.69 12.72
CA PHE A 85 -2.97 -2.81 13.96
C PHE A 85 -1.87 -3.86 13.90
N THR A 86 -1.99 -4.87 13.04
CA THR A 86 -0.89 -5.82 12.76
C THR A 86 0.28 -5.15 12.05
N HIS A 87 0.05 -4.03 11.35
CA HIS A 87 1.05 -3.32 10.55
C HIS A 87 1.54 -2.03 11.19
N SER A 88 0.71 -1.37 11.99
CA SER A 88 1.11 -0.21 12.78
C SER A 88 0.18 -0.10 13.99
N PRO A 89 0.70 0.09 15.21
CA PRO A 89 -0.16 0.14 16.39
C PRO A 89 -1.01 1.42 16.41
N HIS A 90 -0.56 2.47 15.71
CA HIS A 90 -1.11 3.82 15.73
C HIS A 90 -1.08 4.47 14.32
N PRO A 91 -1.77 3.89 13.31
CA PRO A 91 -1.61 4.30 11.92
C PRO A 91 -2.20 5.70 11.63
N ILE A 92 -3.24 6.09 12.38
CA ILE A 92 -3.87 7.41 12.23
C ILE A 92 -2.98 8.47 12.89
N GLU A 93 -2.54 8.21 14.12
CA GLU A 93 -1.69 9.11 14.88
C GLU A 93 -0.37 9.35 14.12
N ALA A 94 0.22 8.30 13.54
CA ALA A 94 1.37 8.41 12.66
C ALA A 94 1.08 9.30 11.45
N ALA A 95 -0.08 9.13 10.79
CA ALA A 95 -0.48 9.97 9.66
C ALA A 95 -0.65 11.45 10.05
N LEU A 96 -1.19 11.72 11.24
CA LEU A 96 -1.34 13.07 11.76
C LEU A 96 0.00 13.73 12.08
N CYS A 97 1.02 12.93 12.37
CA CYS A 97 2.37 13.40 12.62
C CYS A 97 3.17 13.72 11.35
N ILE A 98 2.67 13.39 10.15
CA ILE A 98 3.35 13.70 8.89
C ILE A 98 3.43 15.22 8.70
N ARG A 99 4.59 15.72 8.25
CA ARG A 99 4.78 17.14 7.96
C ARG A 99 3.92 17.59 6.77
N ASP A 100 3.56 18.87 6.74
CA ASP A 100 2.66 19.38 5.69
C ASP A 100 3.30 19.45 4.29
N ASP A 101 4.63 19.45 4.21
CA ASP A 101 5.40 19.44 2.97
C ASP A 101 5.70 18.03 2.45
N VAL A 102 5.27 17.00 3.15
CA VAL A 102 5.42 15.61 2.74
C VAL A 102 4.24 15.20 1.87
N HIS A 103 4.55 14.62 0.71
CA HIS A 103 3.57 14.26 -0.31
C HIS A 103 3.23 12.76 -0.37
N TYR A 104 4.08 11.94 0.25
CA TYR A 104 3.91 10.51 0.45
C TYR A 104 4.69 10.06 1.69
N ALA A 105 4.10 9.22 2.53
CA ALA A 105 4.82 8.53 3.59
C ALA A 105 4.13 7.20 3.89
N SER A 106 4.92 6.14 4.08
CA SER A 106 4.37 4.90 4.63
C SER A 106 4.14 5.09 6.13
N VAL A 107 2.94 4.72 6.59
CA VAL A 107 2.59 4.68 8.02
C VAL A 107 2.65 3.26 8.59
N ASN A 108 3.14 2.32 7.78
CA ASN A 108 3.44 0.97 8.18
C ASN A 108 4.78 0.98 8.94
N SER A 109 4.73 0.65 10.23
CA SER A 109 5.90 0.60 11.11
C SER A 109 6.36 -0.83 11.41
N PHE A 110 5.58 -1.84 11.02
CA PHE A 110 5.90 -3.25 11.15
C PHE A 110 6.02 -3.92 9.76
N TRP A 111 6.53 -5.15 9.70
CA TRP A 111 6.60 -5.94 8.46
C TRP A 111 7.33 -5.28 7.28
N ILE A 112 8.28 -4.40 7.56
CA ILE A 112 9.25 -3.89 6.59
C ILE A 112 10.35 -4.92 6.46
N GLN A 113 10.42 -5.60 5.33
CA GLN A 113 11.42 -6.64 5.09
C GLN A 113 11.95 -6.52 3.67
N ASP A 114 13.25 -6.60 3.48
CA ASP A 114 13.79 -6.76 2.13
C ASP A 114 13.58 -8.21 1.69
N ARG A 115 13.09 -8.43 0.48
CA ARG A 115 12.84 -9.77 -0.06
C ARG A 115 13.42 -9.92 -1.46
N PRO A 116 14.12 -11.02 -1.76
CA PRO A 116 14.55 -11.31 -3.11
C PRO A 116 13.36 -11.74 -3.97
N TRP A 117 13.37 -11.40 -5.27
CA TRP A 117 12.29 -11.78 -6.18
C TRP A 117 12.06 -13.29 -6.32
N ILE A 118 13.08 -14.10 -6.01
CA ILE A 118 13.06 -15.56 -6.06
C ILE A 118 12.02 -16.21 -5.12
N VAL A 119 11.51 -15.48 -4.11
CA VAL A 119 10.48 -16.03 -3.21
C VAL A 119 9.11 -16.18 -3.88
N TRP A 120 8.89 -15.48 -5.00
CA TRP A 120 7.69 -15.58 -5.81
C TRP A 120 7.88 -16.56 -6.97
N ARG A 121 6.77 -17.05 -7.53
CA ARG A 121 6.76 -18.02 -8.63
C ARG A 121 7.56 -17.49 -9.83
N ARG A 122 8.41 -18.33 -10.40
CA ARG A 122 9.14 -18.04 -11.63
C ARG A 122 8.27 -18.27 -12.86
N ASP A 123 8.45 -17.41 -13.85
CA ASP A 123 8.02 -17.63 -15.21
C ASP A 123 8.74 -18.88 -15.78
N PRO A 124 8.01 -19.85 -16.38
CA PRO A 124 8.60 -21.09 -16.85
C PRO A 124 9.55 -20.89 -18.04
N ILE A 125 9.40 -19.80 -18.80
CA ILE A 125 10.19 -19.50 -20.00
C ILE A 125 11.45 -18.73 -19.59
N SER A 126 11.29 -17.61 -18.89
CA SER A 126 12.42 -16.73 -18.57
C SER A 126 13.18 -17.13 -17.31
N GLN A 127 12.63 -18.03 -16.49
CA GLN A 127 13.16 -18.42 -15.17
C GLN A 127 13.36 -17.25 -14.19
N ILE A 128 12.67 -16.13 -14.42
CA ILE A 128 12.65 -14.95 -13.55
C ILE A 128 11.29 -14.90 -12.84
N SER A 129 11.25 -14.35 -11.63
CA SER A 129 10.02 -14.13 -10.89
C SER A 129 8.93 -13.43 -11.72
N LEU A 130 7.70 -13.97 -11.71
CA LEU A 130 6.52 -13.33 -12.30
C LEU A 130 6.29 -11.94 -11.67
N LEU A 131 6.60 -11.79 -10.38
CA LEU A 131 6.46 -10.52 -9.70
C LEU A 131 7.42 -9.46 -10.25
N TYR A 132 8.64 -9.86 -10.60
CA TYR A 132 9.61 -8.99 -11.24
C TYR A 132 9.11 -8.51 -12.61
N HIS A 133 8.52 -9.41 -13.41
CA HIS A 133 7.92 -9.03 -14.70
C HIS A 133 6.76 -8.07 -14.54
N CYS A 134 5.87 -8.33 -13.57
CA CYS A 134 4.77 -7.42 -13.26
C CYS A 134 5.32 -6.05 -12.85
N ALA A 135 6.21 -6.00 -11.85
CA ALA A 135 6.85 -4.77 -11.38
C ALA A 135 7.51 -4.00 -12.54
N SER A 136 8.23 -4.72 -13.42
CA SER A 136 8.91 -4.12 -14.57
C SER A 136 7.92 -3.48 -15.53
N ARG A 137 6.78 -4.13 -15.78
CA ARG A 137 5.72 -3.59 -16.64
C ARG A 137 5.08 -2.35 -16.01
N LEU A 138 4.75 -2.40 -14.72
CA LEU A 138 4.13 -1.27 -14.01
C LEU A 138 5.03 -0.03 -14.07
N LEU A 139 6.32 -0.20 -13.81
CA LEU A 139 7.30 0.88 -13.88
C LEU A 139 7.43 1.45 -15.29
N LYS A 140 7.44 0.61 -16.32
CA LYS A 140 7.46 1.06 -17.73
C LYS A 140 6.24 1.89 -18.10
N LEU A 141 5.05 1.54 -17.61
CA LEU A 141 3.81 2.32 -17.85
C LEU A 141 3.88 3.73 -17.25
N LEU A 142 4.65 3.88 -16.17
CA LEU A 142 4.91 5.16 -15.53
C LEU A 142 6.12 5.91 -16.13
N GLY A 143 6.76 5.35 -17.17
CA GLY A 143 7.90 5.97 -17.84
C GLY A 143 9.25 5.73 -17.17
N TYR A 144 9.35 4.82 -16.20
CA TYR A 144 10.63 4.47 -15.58
C TYR A 144 11.43 3.47 -16.42
N ASP A 145 12.76 3.57 -16.32
CA ASP A 145 13.65 2.46 -16.65
C ASP A 145 13.53 1.38 -15.58
N ALA A 146 12.67 0.40 -15.84
CA ALA A 146 12.41 -0.69 -14.92
C ALA A 146 13.66 -1.52 -14.57
N GLU A 147 14.65 -1.64 -15.46
CA GLU A 147 15.85 -2.42 -15.14
C GLU A 147 16.75 -1.66 -14.17
N LEU A 148 16.95 -0.36 -14.41
CA LEU A 148 17.70 0.51 -13.53
C LEU A 148 17.07 0.60 -12.13
N GLN A 149 15.75 0.48 -12.05
CA GLN A 149 15.03 0.41 -10.78
C GLN A 149 15.19 -0.99 -10.15
N LEU A 150 14.74 -2.05 -10.81
CA LEU A 150 14.61 -3.36 -10.15
C LEU A 150 15.91 -4.16 -10.05
N ASN A 151 16.94 -3.79 -10.81
CA ASN A 151 18.24 -4.47 -10.88
C ASN A 151 19.41 -3.48 -11.12
N PRO A 152 19.60 -2.50 -10.23
CA PRO A 152 20.57 -1.42 -10.44
C PRO A 152 22.03 -1.89 -10.51
N THR A 153 22.34 -2.95 -9.76
CA THR A 153 23.67 -3.55 -9.65
C THR A 153 23.91 -4.61 -10.72
N LYS A 154 22.95 -4.83 -11.63
CA LYS A 154 23.03 -5.78 -12.75
C LYS A 154 23.38 -7.21 -12.28
N ILE A 155 22.84 -7.62 -11.15
CA ILE A 155 23.04 -8.96 -10.59
C ILE A 155 22.37 -10.00 -11.50
N ASN A 156 23.02 -11.15 -11.66
CA ASN A 156 22.47 -12.34 -12.30
C ASN A 156 22.58 -13.56 -11.36
N PRO A 157 21.50 -14.33 -11.18
CA PRO A 157 20.19 -14.16 -11.81
C PRO A 157 19.42 -12.96 -11.24
N LYS A 158 18.66 -12.25 -12.08
CA LYS A 158 17.99 -10.99 -11.69
C LYS A 158 17.08 -11.13 -10.48
N ASP A 159 16.56 -12.33 -10.25
CA ASP A 159 15.61 -12.59 -9.18
C ASP A 159 16.24 -12.68 -7.78
N THR A 160 17.57 -12.56 -7.66
CA THR A 160 18.25 -12.39 -6.36
C THR A 160 18.33 -10.93 -5.92
N ASN A 161 17.95 -9.96 -6.76
CA ASN A 161 17.84 -8.57 -6.32
C ASN A 161 16.81 -8.46 -5.20
N LEU A 162 17.15 -7.68 -4.19
CA LEU A 162 16.26 -7.34 -3.09
C LEU A 162 15.36 -6.19 -3.51
N ILE A 163 14.08 -6.31 -3.22
CA ILE A 163 13.17 -5.17 -3.14
C ILE A 163 12.86 -4.92 -1.68
N SER A 164 12.89 -3.65 -1.27
CA SER A 164 12.37 -3.29 0.04
C SER A 164 10.86 -3.48 0.06
N THR A 165 10.42 -4.58 0.68
CA THR A 165 9.00 -4.86 0.81
C THR A 165 8.49 -4.16 2.04
N TYR A 166 7.95 -2.96 1.84
CA TYR A 166 6.96 -2.39 2.76
C TYR A 166 5.67 -3.18 2.57
N CYS A 167 5.67 -4.43 3.02
CA CYS A 167 4.55 -5.34 2.87
C CYS A 167 3.35 -4.82 3.65
N CYS A 168 2.19 -4.83 2.99
CA CYS A 168 0.93 -4.22 3.40
C CYS A 168 0.93 -2.69 3.26
N ALA A 169 0.19 -2.26 2.24
CA ALA A 169 0.09 -0.90 1.78
C ALA A 169 -0.66 -0.01 2.80
N GLN A 170 0.04 0.49 3.81
CA GLN A 170 -0.45 1.56 4.68
C GLN A 170 0.38 2.80 4.46
N PHE A 171 -0.24 3.81 3.85
CA PHE A 171 0.47 5.02 3.50
C PHE A 171 -0.46 6.22 3.40
N TYR A 172 0.13 7.37 3.70
CA TYR A 172 -0.39 8.67 3.40
C TYR A 172 0.07 9.12 2.02
N VAL A 173 -0.79 9.82 1.30
CA VAL A 173 -0.46 10.46 0.03
C VAL A 173 -1.32 11.70 -0.20
N THR A 174 -0.77 12.69 -0.88
CA THR A 174 -1.52 13.90 -1.29
C THR A 174 -2.13 13.75 -2.67
N LYS A 175 -3.21 14.50 -2.95
CA LYS A 175 -3.79 14.64 -4.30
C LYS A 175 -2.72 15.04 -5.32
N GLN A 176 -1.93 16.06 -4.98
CA GLN A 176 -0.83 16.54 -5.83
C GLN A 176 0.13 15.42 -6.22
N ARG A 177 0.44 14.51 -5.29
CA ARG A 177 1.34 13.38 -5.57
C ARG A 177 0.72 12.35 -6.51
N ILE A 178 -0.57 12.06 -6.36
CA ILE A 178 -1.28 11.17 -7.28
C ILE A 178 -1.36 11.81 -8.68
N HIS A 179 -1.64 13.12 -8.76
CA HIS A 179 -1.69 13.89 -10.01
C HIS A 179 -0.33 14.12 -10.69
N HIS A 180 0.77 13.68 -10.07
CA HIS A 180 2.04 13.59 -10.76
C HIS A 180 1.97 12.67 -11.99
N TYR A 181 1.11 11.65 -11.95
CA TYR A 181 0.78 10.82 -13.10
C TYR A 181 -0.58 11.21 -13.65
N THR A 182 -0.72 11.11 -14.97
CA THR A 182 -1.98 11.40 -15.66
C THR A 182 -3.05 10.35 -15.35
N TYR A 183 -4.31 10.71 -15.58
CA TYR A 183 -5.41 9.73 -15.55
C TYR A 183 -5.14 8.53 -16.46
N GLU A 184 -4.60 8.75 -17.66
CA GLU A 184 -4.29 7.67 -18.60
C GLU A 184 -3.26 6.69 -18.03
N GLN A 185 -2.23 7.20 -17.33
CA GLN A 185 -1.25 6.35 -16.66
C GLN A 185 -1.89 5.53 -15.54
N TRP A 186 -2.73 6.15 -14.70
CA TRP A 186 -3.46 5.43 -13.65
C TRP A 186 -4.45 4.40 -14.20
N SER A 187 -5.15 4.72 -15.28
CA SER A 187 -6.05 3.79 -15.98
C SER A 187 -5.28 2.57 -16.50
N LYS A 188 -4.12 2.79 -17.15
CA LYS A 188 -3.26 1.68 -17.59
C LYS A 188 -2.80 0.84 -16.41
N LEU A 189 -2.34 1.45 -15.31
CA LEU A 189 -1.95 0.72 -14.10
C LEU A 189 -3.10 -0.11 -13.54
N TYR A 190 -4.31 0.47 -13.45
CA TYR A 190 -5.50 -0.24 -13.00
C TYR A 190 -5.80 -1.44 -13.89
N HIS A 191 -5.81 -1.30 -15.21
CA HIS A 191 -6.07 -2.42 -16.11
C HIS A 191 -4.98 -3.49 -16.06
N VAL A 192 -3.70 -3.11 -15.99
CA VAL A 192 -2.58 -4.06 -15.86
C VAL A 192 -2.64 -4.81 -14.53
N SER A 193 -3.13 -4.18 -13.46
CA SER A 193 -3.37 -4.87 -12.17
C SER A 193 -4.39 -6.01 -12.27
N GLN A 194 -5.19 -6.05 -13.34
CA GLN A 194 -6.18 -7.10 -13.62
C GLN A 194 -5.66 -8.15 -14.61
N GLU A 195 -4.43 -8.04 -15.13
CA GLU A 195 -3.86 -9.00 -16.09
C GLU A 195 -3.23 -10.23 -15.39
N PRO A 196 -3.48 -11.48 -15.83
CA PRO A 196 -3.15 -12.73 -15.12
C PRO A 196 -1.73 -12.85 -14.50
N TYR A 197 -0.70 -12.28 -15.13
CA TYR A 197 0.67 -12.33 -14.61
C TYR A 197 0.97 -11.31 -13.50
N CYS A 198 0.23 -10.20 -13.40
CA CYS A 198 0.25 -9.26 -12.27
C CYS A 198 -0.72 -9.65 -11.14
N THR A 199 -1.56 -10.59 -11.49
CA THR A 199 -2.74 -11.04 -10.78
C THR A 199 -2.45 -12.27 -9.95
N ALA A 200 -1.40 -13.02 -10.28
CA ALA A 200 -0.99 -14.24 -9.59
C ALA A 200 -2.21 -15.13 -9.31
N GLU A 201 -2.65 -15.85 -10.32
CA GLU A 201 -3.46 -17.06 -10.09
C GLU A 201 -2.90 -17.86 -8.91
N HIS A 202 -3.82 -18.38 -8.10
CA HIS A 202 -3.67 -19.27 -6.94
C HIS A 202 -2.33 -20.03 -6.83
N VAL A 203 -1.26 -19.37 -6.35
CA VAL A 203 0.02 -20.05 -6.12
C VAL A 203 0.49 -19.80 -4.68
N PRO A 204 0.69 -20.86 -3.88
CA PRO A 204 1.29 -20.77 -2.55
C PRO A 204 2.70 -20.17 -2.62
N GLU A 205 3.05 -19.30 -1.67
CA GLU A 205 4.43 -18.83 -1.51
C GLU A 205 5.34 -20.00 -1.12
N LYS A 206 6.57 -20.07 -1.66
CA LYS A 206 7.56 -21.11 -1.30
C LYS A 206 8.17 -20.93 0.10
N THR A 207 7.52 -20.19 1.00
CA THR A 207 7.96 -19.98 2.39
C THR A 207 7.53 -21.11 3.33
N GLY A 208 6.85 -22.14 2.83
CA GLY A 208 6.44 -23.30 3.62
C GLY A 208 5.17 -23.08 4.45
N ILE A 209 4.57 -21.88 4.38
CA ILE A 209 3.26 -21.58 4.96
C ILE A 209 2.22 -21.78 3.84
N PRO A 210 1.27 -22.74 3.98
CA PRO A 210 0.25 -23.02 2.98
C PRO A 210 -0.83 -21.93 3.02
N GLU A 211 -0.48 -20.73 2.57
CA GLU A 211 -1.40 -19.62 2.43
C GLU A 211 -1.42 -19.09 1.00
N GLU A 212 -2.62 -19.03 0.42
CA GLU A 212 -2.85 -18.42 -0.89
C GLU A 212 -2.49 -16.93 -0.84
N LYS A 213 -1.61 -16.48 -1.75
CA LYS A 213 -1.32 -15.05 -1.97
C LYS A 213 -1.93 -14.60 -3.29
N ARG A 214 -2.48 -13.38 -3.32
CA ARG A 214 -3.40 -12.88 -4.38
C ARG A 214 -2.92 -11.53 -4.95
N PHE A 215 -3.35 -11.23 -6.19
CA PHE A 215 -3.54 -9.98 -6.96
C PHE A 215 -2.98 -8.61 -6.51
N GLY A 216 -2.61 -8.37 -5.26
CA GLY A 216 -2.08 -7.10 -4.77
C GLY A 216 -0.56 -7.06 -4.57
N VAL A 217 0.12 -8.21 -4.45
CA VAL A 217 1.48 -8.29 -3.90
C VAL A 217 2.49 -7.39 -4.62
N ALA A 218 2.43 -7.27 -5.95
CA ALA A 218 3.39 -6.43 -6.68
C ALA A 218 3.19 -4.95 -6.32
N PHE A 219 1.95 -4.47 -6.38
CA PHE A 219 1.63 -3.08 -6.04
C PHE A 219 1.79 -2.79 -4.55
N GLU A 220 1.42 -3.73 -3.68
CA GLU A 220 1.66 -3.64 -2.23
C GLU A 220 3.12 -3.34 -1.92
N HIS A 221 4.04 -3.93 -2.67
CA HIS A 221 5.47 -3.72 -2.52
C HIS A 221 6.00 -2.49 -3.27
N LEU A 222 5.26 -1.91 -4.20
CA LEU A 222 5.77 -0.84 -5.08
C LEU A 222 5.24 0.56 -4.77
N TRP A 223 4.32 0.72 -3.82
CA TRP A 223 3.79 2.06 -3.48
C TRP A 223 4.87 3.08 -3.14
N HIS A 224 5.92 2.66 -2.44
CA HIS A 224 7.04 3.55 -2.10
C HIS A 224 7.89 3.96 -3.32
N VAL A 225 7.86 3.18 -4.39
CA VAL A 225 8.54 3.47 -5.67
C VAL A 225 7.65 4.40 -6.50
N ILE A 226 6.38 4.02 -6.68
CA ILE A 226 5.40 4.72 -7.50
C ILE A 226 5.07 6.09 -6.89
N LEU A 227 4.69 6.11 -5.61
CA LEU A 227 4.23 7.34 -4.95
C LEU A 227 5.33 8.05 -4.18
N GLY A 228 6.36 7.36 -3.69
CA GLY A 228 7.49 8.02 -3.05
C GLY A 228 8.49 8.63 -4.02
N LEU A 229 8.45 8.25 -5.32
CA LEU A 229 9.50 8.54 -6.31
C LEU A 229 10.90 8.11 -5.87
N HIS A 230 11.00 7.28 -4.84
CA HIS A 230 12.29 6.76 -4.41
C HIS A 230 12.80 5.83 -5.50
N SER A 231 14.07 5.99 -5.89
CA SER A 231 14.72 4.91 -6.60
C SER A 231 14.73 3.68 -5.69
N THR A 232 14.39 2.51 -6.20
CA THR A 232 14.45 1.22 -5.48
C THR A 232 15.86 0.85 -5.00
N ASN A 233 16.84 1.72 -5.27
CA ASN A 233 18.26 1.55 -5.01
C ASN A 233 18.71 2.26 -3.73
N MET A 234 17.77 2.73 -2.90
CA MET A 234 18.09 3.21 -1.57
C MET A 234 18.82 2.08 -0.83
N GLN A 235 19.99 2.39 -0.27
CA GLN A 235 20.69 1.47 0.62
C GLN A 235 19.67 0.96 1.64
N PRO A 236 19.62 -0.36 1.92
CA PRO A 236 18.77 -0.89 2.98
C PRO A 236 18.93 -0.01 4.21
N SER A 237 17.82 0.44 4.80
CA SER A 237 17.90 1.10 6.10
C SER A 237 18.70 0.19 7.01
N ILE A 238 19.69 0.74 7.73
CA ILE A 238 20.52 -0.04 8.63
C ILE A 238 19.58 -0.85 9.55
N ASN A 239 19.84 -2.16 9.68
CA ASN A 239 18.97 -3.04 10.47
C ASN A 239 18.76 -2.44 11.88
N GLY A 240 17.50 -2.30 12.29
CA GLY A 240 17.13 -1.73 13.59
C GLY A 240 17.03 -0.21 13.62
N THR A 241 17.23 0.48 12.49
CA THR A 241 17.03 1.92 12.41
C THR A 241 15.81 2.24 11.53
N ASN A 242 14.65 2.47 12.17
CA ASN A 242 13.52 3.17 11.54
C ASN A 242 13.87 4.64 11.17
N THR A 243 15.14 5.05 11.29
CA THR A 243 15.59 6.44 11.40
C THR A 243 15.61 7.20 10.09
N ASP A 244 15.66 6.52 8.93
CA ASP A 244 15.65 7.21 7.65
C ASP A 244 14.31 7.89 7.35
N ARG A 245 13.26 7.64 8.15
CA ARG A 245 11.92 8.19 7.91
C ARG A 245 11.50 9.27 8.89
N CYS A 246 12.21 9.45 9.99
CA CYS A 246 11.85 10.43 11.01
C CYS A 246 11.77 11.86 10.46
N HIS A 247 12.55 12.15 9.42
CA HIS A 247 12.51 13.43 8.73
C HIS A 247 11.15 13.71 8.06
N LEU A 248 10.33 12.70 7.78
CA LEU A 248 8.98 12.84 7.20
C LEU A 248 7.90 13.19 8.24
N PHE A 249 8.23 13.05 9.52
CA PHE A 249 7.31 13.30 10.64
C PHE A 249 7.75 14.52 11.44
N ARG A 250 6.80 15.14 12.13
CA ARG A 250 7.06 16.26 13.05
C ARG A 250 7.72 15.70 14.32
N LEU A 251 8.92 16.20 14.64
CA LEU A 251 9.78 15.69 15.73
C LEU A 251 9.13 15.65 17.12
N SER A 252 8.12 16.48 17.40
CA SER A 252 7.45 16.57 18.69
C SER A 252 6.12 15.81 18.77
N CYS A 253 5.80 15.01 17.75
CA CYS A 253 4.49 14.39 17.63
C CYS A 253 4.47 12.99 18.26
N ALA A 254 3.67 12.81 19.31
CA ALA A 254 3.64 11.56 20.10
C ALA A 254 3.23 10.30 19.29
N GLY A 255 2.54 10.46 18.16
CA GLY A 255 2.15 9.37 17.27
C GLY A 255 3.18 9.04 16.18
N SER A 256 4.29 9.76 16.12
CA SER A 256 5.32 9.54 15.12
C SER A 256 5.98 8.17 15.34
N PRO A 257 6.34 7.42 14.27
CA PRO A 257 7.10 6.17 14.40
C PRO A 257 8.56 6.40 14.84
N CYS A 258 8.89 7.67 15.11
CA CYS A 258 10.11 8.25 15.62
C CYS A 258 9.74 9.15 16.80
#